data_AF-A0A9W7DA35-F1
#
_entry.id   AF-A0A9W7DA35-F1
#
_cell.length_a   1.000
_cell.length_b   1.000
_cell.length_c   1.000
_cell.angle_alpha   90.00
_cell.angle_beta   90.00
_cell.angle_gamma   90.00
#
_symmetry.space_group_name_H-M   'P 1'
#
loop_
_entity.id
_entity.type
_entity.pdbx_description
1 polymer ?
#
loop_
_entity_poly.entity_id
_entity_poly.type
_entity_poly.pdbx_seq_one_letter_code
_entity_poly.pdbx_strand_id
1 'polypeptide(L)'
;MKFPLPPDAMPRLQLPLRDQQRIEHLAAVFVNETVDQYMEHLQASRTQRRPRVCKKRWKQIKKRGDMTIYQDRHADESVRQKLSFRTLLETPGALAKTHVVMGLGHCEGLMEDAVYGSIAPTEELMRV
;
A
#
# COMPACT_ATOMS: atom_id res chain seq x y z
N MET A 1 10.64 10.63 -35.76
CA MET A 1 10.77 12.01 -35.25
C MET A 1 11.29 11.93 -33.82
N LYS A 2 12.57 12.21 -33.56
CA LYS A 2 13.11 12.34 -32.19
C LYS A 2 12.89 13.79 -31.78
N PHE A 3 12.01 14.04 -30.81
CA PHE A 3 11.92 15.35 -30.15
C PHE A 3 13.00 15.37 -29.06
N PRO A 4 14.15 16.05 -29.25
CA PRO A 4 15.09 16.22 -28.17
C PRO A 4 14.42 17.12 -27.13
N LEU A 5 14.05 16.54 -25.99
CA LEU A 5 13.62 17.31 -24.84
C LEU A 5 14.79 18.21 -24.41
N PRO A 6 14.54 19.49 -24.10
CA PRO A 6 15.56 20.36 -23.53
C PRO A 6 16.23 19.70 -22.30
N PRO A 7 17.50 19.98 -22.01
CA PRO A 7 18.19 19.42 -20.84
C PRO A 7 17.48 19.67 -19.50
N ASP A 8 16.62 20.68 -19.47
CA ASP A 8 15.81 21.09 -18.30
C ASP A 8 14.31 20.76 -18.46
N ALA A 9 13.96 19.81 -19.33
CA ALA A 9 12.56 19.39 -19.52
C ALA A 9 11.94 18.73 -18.28
N MET A 10 12.78 18.30 -17.33
CA MET A 10 12.37 17.76 -16.03
C MET A 10 13.20 18.44 -14.94
N PRO A 11 12.84 19.68 -14.55
CA PRO A 11 13.58 20.39 -13.52
C PRO A 11 13.53 19.59 -12.21
N ARG A 12 14.64 19.58 -11.48
CA ARG A 12 14.70 18.89 -10.18
C ARG A 12 13.69 19.52 -9.25
N LEU A 13 12.83 18.69 -8.65
CA LEU A 13 11.85 19.12 -7.66
C LEU A 13 12.58 19.77 -6.46
N GLN A 14 12.48 21.09 -6.33
CA GLN A 14 13.05 21.83 -5.21
C GLN A 14 11.98 22.02 -4.15
N LEU A 15 12.07 21.25 -3.07
CA LEU A 15 11.23 21.39 -1.89
C LEU A 15 12.01 22.05 -0.76
N PRO A 16 11.38 22.88 0.09
CA PRO A 16 12.00 23.34 1.33
C PRO A 16 12.46 22.15 2.19
N LEU A 17 13.60 22.29 2.88
CA LEU A 17 14.18 21.20 3.71
C LEU A 17 13.15 20.61 4.69
N ARG A 18 12.31 21.47 5.28
CA ARG A 18 11.24 21.06 6.18
C ARG A 18 10.24 20.13 5.51
N ASP A 19 9.87 20.41 4.27
CA ASP A 19 8.88 19.61 3.55
C ASP A 19 9.47 18.30 3.05
N GLN A 20 10.75 18.30 2.63
CA GLN A 20 11.49 17.07 2.36
C GLN A 20 11.49 16.14 3.57
N GLN A 21 11.90 16.65 4.75
CA GLN A 21 11.93 15.89 5.99
C GLN A 21 10.55 15.36 6.40
N ARG A 22 9.49 16.15 6.18
CA ARG A 22 8.11 15.72 6.48
C ARG A 22 7.66 14.58 5.58
N ILE A 23 7.93 14.68 4.29
CA ILE A 23 7.57 13.64 3.31
C ILE A 23 8.37 12.37 3.59
N GLU A 24 9.67 12.48 3.85
CA GLU A 24 10.53 11.35 4.22
C GLU A 24 10.06 10.67 5.50
N HIS A 25 9.73 11.45 6.53
CA HIS A 25 9.20 10.91 7.78
C HIS A 25 7.88 10.17 7.56
N LEU A 26 6.97 10.76 6.79
CA LEU A 26 5.69 10.14 6.46
C LEU A 26 5.89 8.83 5.67
N ALA A 27 6.76 8.85 4.66
CA ALA A 27 7.10 7.64 3.90
C ALA A 27 7.68 6.54 4.80
N ALA A 28 8.58 6.89 5.72
CA ALA A 28 9.15 5.94 6.68
C ALA A 28 8.08 5.32 7.59
N VAL A 29 7.12 6.12 8.08
CA VAL A 29 5.99 5.62 8.89
C VAL A 29 5.17 4.60 8.08
N PHE A 30 4.81 4.92 6.84
CA PHE A 30 4.04 4.00 5.98
C PHE A 30 4.78 2.69 5.67
N VAL A 31 6.07 2.78 5.34
CA VAL A 31 6.88 1.61 5.03
C VAL A 31 6.98 0.71 6.26
N ASN A 32 7.31 1.27 7.42
CA ASN A 32 7.46 0.50 8.66
C ASN A 32 6.14 -0.18 9.05
N GLU A 33 5.02 0.53 9.02
CA GLU A 33 3.72 -0.08 9.32
C GLU A 33 3.33 -1.18 8.35
N THR A 34 3.69 -1.04 7.08
CA THR A 34 3.42 -2.05 6.05
C THR A 34 4.27 -3.30 6.28
N VAL A 35 5.55 -3.11 6.62
CA VAL A 35 6.47 -4.20 6.98
C VAL A 35 5.99 -4.92 8.24
N ASP A 36 5.54 -4.19 9.26
CA ASP A 36 5.02 -4.77 10.50
C ASP A 36 3.76 -5.62 10.24
N GLN A 37 2.83 -5.11 9.43
CA GLN A 37 1.63 -5.86 9.01
C GLN A 37 1.99 -7.13 8.22
N TYR A 38 2.99 -7.04 7.35
CA TYR A 38 3.50 -8.19 6.62
C TYR A 38 4.16 -9.22 7.55
N MET A 39 4.96 -8.77 8.53
CA MET A 39 5.57 -9.64 9.53
C MET A 39 4.53 -10.33 10.42
N GLU A 40 3.50 -9.62 10.88
CA GLU A 40 2.35 -10.19 11.60
C GLU A 40 1.70 -11.32 10.79
N HIS A 41 1.48 -11.07 9.49
CA HIS A 41 0.93 -12.06 8.57
C HIS A 41 1.85 -13.29 8.40
N LEU A 42 3.15 -13.07 8.22
CA LEU A 42 4.13 -14.15 8.12
C LEU A 42 4.24 -14.98 9.40
N GLN A 43 4.23 -14.36 10.56
CA GLN A 43 4.26 -15.05 11.86
C GLN A 43 3.01 -15.92 12.06
N ALA A 44 1.83 -15.39 11.72
CA ALA A 44 0.59 -16.15 11.72
C ALA A 44 0.62 -17.32 10.70
N SER A 45 1.34 -17.16 9.59
CA SER A 45 1.54 -18.22 8.60
C SER A 45 2.56 -19.28 9.03
N ARG A 46 3.59 -18.93 9.83
CA ARG A 46 4.64 -19.88 10.26
C ARG A 46 4.15 -20.84 11.35
N THR A 47 3.23 -20.39 12.19
CA THR A 47 2.64 -21.19 13.27
C THR A 47 1.60 -22.20 12.79
N GLN A 48 1.18 -22.14 11.52
CA GLN A 48 0.21 -23.08 10.93
C GLN A 48 0.75 -23.67 9.63
N ARG A 49 0.50 -24.96 9.36
CA ARG A 49 0.96 -25.68 8.14
C ARG A 49 0.48 -25.10 6.79
N ARG A 50 -0.33 -24.03 6.79
CA ARG A 50 -0.73 -23.28 5.59
C ARG A 50 -0.83 -21.80 5.95
N PRO A 51 -0.51 -20.87 5.01
CA PRO A 51 -0.82 -19.46 5.18
C PRO A 51 -2.33 -19.32 5.28
N ARG A 52 -2.85 -19.28 6.51
CA ARG A 52 -4.25 -19.06 6.79
C ARG A 52 -4.39 -17.66 7.34
N VAL A 53 -4.90 -16.79 6.47
CA VAL A 53 -5.46 -15.51 6.87
C VAL A 53 -6.44 -15.76 8.04
N CYS A 54 -6.27 -15.03 9.15
CA CYS A 54 -7.08 -15.20 10.35
C CYS A 54 -8.56 -14.88 10.05
N LYS A 55 -9.42 -15.92 9.95
CA LYS A 55 -10.84 -15.79 9.60
C LYS A 55 -11.67 -14.95 10.60
N LYS A 56 -11.17 -14.77 11.84
CA LYS A 56 -11.81 -13.94 12.86
C LYS A 56 -11.69 -12.45 12.51
N ARG A 57 -10.51 -12.03 12.02
CA ARG A 57 -10.24 -10.65 11.60
C ARG A 57 -10.65 -10.40 10.15
N TRP A 58 -10.33 -11.33 9.26
CA TRP A 58 -10.47 -11.15 7.82
C TRP A 58 -11.66 -11.93 7.25
N LYS A 59 -12.54 -11.24 6.54
CA LYS A 59 -13.64 -11.82 5.76
C LYS A 59 -13.27 -11.85 4.29
N GLN A 60 -13.27 -13.02 3.66
CA GLN A 60 -13.11 -13.10 2.21
C GLN A 60 -14.31 -12.44 1.52
N ILE A 61 -14.05 -11.50 0.61
CA ILE A 61 -15.10 -10.76 -0.13
C ILE A 61 -15.09 -11.06 -1.63
N LYS A 62 -13.95 -11.43 -2.21
CA LYS A 62 -13.83 -11.74 -3.63
C LYS A 62 -12.67 -12.71 -3.88
N LYS A 63 -12.84 -13.59 -4.87
CA LYS A 63 -11.75 -14.41 -5.42
C LYS A 63 -11.79 -14.34 -6.94
N ARG A 64 -10.64 -14.11 -7.57
CA ARG A 64 -10.47 -14.00 -9.03
C ARG A 64 -9.15 -14.70 -9.36
N GLY A 65 -9.21 -15.84 -10.06
CA GLY A 65 -8.03 -16.68 -10.31
C GLY A 65 -7.32 -17.03 -9.01
N ASP A 66 -6.01 -16.77 -8.98
CA ASP A 66 -5.15 -16.99 -7.81
C ASP A 66 -5.10 -15.81 -6.83
N MET A 67 -5.88 -14.76 -7.08
CA MET A 67 -6.00 -13.61 -6.19
C MET A 67 -7.25 -13.71 -5.31
N THR A 68 -7.08 -13.57 -4.01
CA THR A 68 -8.17 -13.52 -3.02
C THR A 68 -8.14 -12.21 -2.27
N ILE A 69 -9.28 -11.51 -2.24
CA ILE A 69 -9.44 -10.25 -1.53
C ILE A 69 -10.20 -10.49 -0.22
N TYR A 70 -9.62 -9.98 0.86
CA TYR A 70 -10.17 -10.00 2.20
C TYR A 70 -10.47 -8.59 2.67
N GLN A 71 -11.50 -8.45 3.49
CA GLN A 71 -11.87 -7.23 4.19
C GLN A 71 -11.66 -7.42 5.68
N ASP A 72 -11.10 -6.42 6.36
CA ASP A 72 -11.00 -6.43 7.82
C ASP A 72 -12.37 -6.19 8.44
N ARG A 73 -12.80 -7.08 9.33
CA ARG A 73 -14.05 -6.97 10.10
C ARG A 73 -13.95 -5.90 11.18
N HIS A 74 -12.74 -5.57 11.62
CA HIS A 74 -12.43 -4.58 12.65
C HIS A 74 -11.64 -3.42 12.03
N ALA A 75 -12.03 -3.00 10.83
CA ALA A 75 -11.37 -1.93 10.08
C ALA A 75 -11.26 -0.64 10.92
N ASP A 76 -12.34 -0.23 11.60
CA ASP A 76 -12.34 0.98 12.43
C ASP A 76 -11.28 0.94 13.54
N GLU A 77 -11.12 -0.20 14.22
CA GLU A 77 -10.12 -0.37 15.27
C GLU A 77 -8.70 -0.43 14.68
N SER A 78 -8.50 -1.21 13.62
CA SER A 78 -7.22 -1.34 12.94
C SER A 78 -6.71 -0.01 12.39
N VAL A 79 -7.62 0.83 11.85
CA VAL A 79 -7.28 2.15 11.33
C VAL A 79 -6.93 3.12 12.46
N ARG A 80 -7.64 3.08 13.60
CA ARG A 80 -7.32 3.92 14.78
C ARG A 80 -5.95 3.65 15.37
N GLN A 81 -5.48 2.41 15.30
CA GLN A 81 -4.20 2.00 15.87
C GLN A 81 -3.00 2.42 15.01
N LYS A 82 -3.19 2.69 13.72
CA LYS A 82 -2.11 3.08 12.81
C LYS A 82 -1.67 4.53 13.03
N LEU A 83 -0.38 4.72 13.24
CA LEU A 83 0.25 6.02 13.36
C LEU A 83 0.11 6.83 12.07
N SER A 84 0.25 6.19 10.91
CA SER A 84 0.09 6.82 9.59
C SER A 84 -1.27 7.51 9.42
N PHE A 85 -2.34 6.86 9.87
CA PHE A 85 -3.69 7.40 9.82
C PHE A 85 -3.89 8.53 10.82
N ARG A 86 -3.27 8.46 12.00
CA ARG A 86 -3.29 9.56 12.98
C ARG A 86 -2.49 10.77 12.51
N THR A 87 -1.44 10.56 11.72
CA THR A 87 -0.65 11.63 11.09
C THR A 87 -1.39 12.30 9.94
N LEU A 88 -2.21 11.56 9.17
CA LEU A 88 -2.93 12.09 8.01
C LEU A 88 -4.32 12.67 8.33
N LEU A 89 -5.03 12.14 9.33
CA LEU A 89 -6.40 12.54 9.63
C LEU A 89 -6.43 13.44 10.86
N GLU A 90 -6.43 14.75 10.62
CA GLU A 90 -6.61 15.77 11.66
C GLU A 90 -8.03 15.74 12.26
N THR A 91 -9.01 15.13 11.57
CA THR A 91 -10.41 15.11 11.99
C THR A 91 -10.89 13.69 12.37
N PRO A 92 -11.30 13.45 13.63
CA PRO A 92 -11.72 12.13 14.11
C PRO A 92 -12.93 11.52 13.37
N GLY A 93 -13.76 12.36 12.74
CA GLY A 93 -15.02 11.96 12.09
C GLY A 93 -14.86 11.29 10.72
N ALA A 94 -13.72 11.48 10.04
CA ALA A 94 -13.48 10.89 8.71
C ALA A 94 -13.24 9.38 8.75
N LEU A 95 -12.96 8.83 9.94
CA LEU A 95 -12.55 7.43 10.10
C LEU A 95 -13.69 6.42 9.92
N ALA A 96 -14.92 6.82 10.23
CA ALA A 96 -16.06 5.93 10.47
C ALA A 96 -16.58 5.16 9.23
N LYS A 97 -15.93 5.30 8.06
CA LYS A 97 -16.30 4.61 6.82
C LYS A 97 -15.10 4.01 6.08
N THR A 98 -13.96 3.84 6.75
CA THR A 98 -12.75 3.35 6.09
C THR A 98 -12.79 1.83 5.96
N HIS A 99 -12.81 1.32 4.72
CA HIS A 99 -12.65 -0.11 4.48
C HIS A 99 -11.17 -0.46 4.38
N VAL A 100 -10.71 -1.39 5.22
CA VAL A 100 -9.38 -1.98 5.10
C VAL A 100 -9.49 -3.29 4.32
N VAL A 101 -8.71 -3.40 3.25
CA VAL A 101 -8.69 -4.59 2.37
C VAL A 101 -7.28 -5.15 2.25
N MET A 102 -7.18 -6.46 2.11
CA MET A 102 -5.93 -7.19 1.86
C MET A 102 -6.13 -8.09 0.65
N GLY A 103 -5.28 -7.93 -0.36
CA GLY A 103 -5.16 -8.86 -1.47
C GLY A 103 -4.05 -9.87 -1.18
N LEU A 104 -4.35 -11.17 -1.31
CA LEU A 104 -3.38 -12.24 -1.21
C LEU A 104 -3.52 -13.15 -2.43
N GLY A 105 -2.43 -13.36 -3.15
CA GLY A 105 -2.43 -14.20 -4.33
C GLY A 105 -1.08 -14.33 -4.99
N HIS A 106 -1.11 -14.98 -6.15
CA HIS A 106 0.03 -15.11 -7.05
C HIS A 106 -0.23 -14.29 -8.32
N CYS A 107 0.82 -13.67 -8.85
CA CYS A 107 0.81 -12.99 -10.14
C CYS A 107 2.08 -13.36 -10.90
N GLU A 108 1.96 -13.50 -12.22
CA GLU A 108 3.09 -13.73 -13.12
C GLU A 108 3.75 -12.38 -13.45
N GLY A 109 5.08 -12.34 -13.48
CA GLY A 109 5.86 -11.13 -13.76
C GLY A 109 6.94 -10.87 -12.72
N LEU A 110 7.66 -9.75 -12.89
CA LEU A 110 8.64 -9.29 -11.92
C LEU A 110 7.99 -8.37 -10.88
N MET A 111 8.63 -8.24 -9.72
CA MET A 111 8.15 -7.36 -8.65
C MET A 111 8.15 -5.90 -9.13
N GLU A 112 9.15 -5.52 -9.91
CA GLU A 112 9.33 -4.20 -10.50
C GLU A 112 8.14 -3.83 -11.40
N ASP A 113 7.64 -4.80 -12.18
CA ASP A 113 6.46 -4.60 -13.04
C ASP A 113 5.21 -4.34 -12.19
N ALA A 114 5.05 -5.07 -11.08
CA ALA A 114 3.94 -4.88 -10.17
C ALA A 114 3.99 -3.52 -9.46
N VAL A 115 5.18 -3.07 -9.06
CA VAL A 115 5.38 -1.74 -8.47
C VAL A 115 5.12 -0.66 -9.50
N TYR A 116 5.65 -0.82 -10.72
CA TYR A 116 5.44 0.13 -11.81
C TYR A 116 3.95 0.27 -12.18
N GLY A 117 3.24 -0.86 -12.29
CA GLY A 117 1.80 -0.86 -12.51
C GLY A 117 0.99 -0.23 -11.38
N SER A 118 1.53 -0.13 -10.16
CA SER A 118 0.86 0.53 -9.05
C SER A 118 1.00 2.06 -9.06
N ILE A 119 2.07 2.58 -9.67
CA ILE A 119 2.36 4.02 -9.73
C ILE A 119 1.99 4.64 -11.08
N ALA A 120 1.89 3.83 -12.14
CA ALA A 120 1.52 4.30 -13.46
C ALA A 120 0.04 4.72 -13.50
N PRO A 121 -0.27 6.01 -13.74
CA PRO A 121 -1.64 6.52 -13.70
C PRO A 121 -2.48 6.12 -14.92
N THR A 122 -1.84 5.72 -16.02
CA THR A 122 -2.51 5.37 -17.28
C THR A 122 -2.00 4.06 -17.85
N GLU A 123 -2.88 3.36 -18.60
CA GLU A 123 -2.55 2.09 -19.26
C GLU A 123 -1.47 2.28 -20.33
N GLU A 124 -1.42 3.44 -20.99
CA GLU A 124 -0.36 3.77 -21.97
C GLU A 124 1.02 3.80 -21.33
N LEU A 125 1.13 4.29 -20.10
CA LEU A 125 2.40 4.29 -19.35
C LEU A 125 2.80 2.87 -18.95
N MET A 126 1.85 1.95 -18.74
CA MET A 126 2.14 0.55 -18.40
C MET A 126 2.65 -0.30 -19.57
N ARG A 127 2.59 0.19 -20.81
CA ARG A 127 2.92 -0.57 -22.03
C ARG A 127 4.31 -0.27 -22.62
N VAL A 128 5.18 0.41 -21.87
CA VAL A 128 6.53 0.81 -22.32
C VAL A 128 7.44 -0.39 -22.52
#